data_AF-A0A834XVH4-F1
#
_entry.id   AF-A0A834XVH4-F1
#
_cell.length_a   1.000
_cell.length_b   1.000
_cell.length_c   1.000
_cell.angle_alpha   90.00
_cell.angle_beta   90.00
_cell.angle_gamma   90.00
#
_symmetry.space_group_name_H-M   'P 1'
#
loop_
_entity.id
_entity.type
_entity.pdbx_description
1 polymer ?
#
loop_
_entity_poly.entity_id
_entity_poly.type
_entity_poly.pdbx_seq_one_letter_code
_entity_poly.pdbx_strand_id
1 'polypeptide(L)'
;MADRLTQLQDTINQQAEHFCNSVGVLQQCSTPSKFPGFDRISTPQPHQSQEDFAALFATLITRCAKDIDTLIESLPSEESSQELQVASLSRLEQKNIEAGEQLEEVVRQGEALLQQIQAALQDIAQSQLDMQNPISTGPILTANLNPIQNIKQETFSNIGPASVNNLHSDPSPNPAIQ
;
A
#
# COMPACT_ATOMS: atom_id res chain seq x y z
N MET A 1 -6.75 9.18 3.21
CA MET A 1 -7.18 9.19 1.80
C MET A 1 -8.69 9.34 1.85
N ALA A 2 -9.22 10.53 1.57
CA ALA A 2 -10.65 10.79 1.67
C ALA A 2 -11.36 10.23 0.44
N ASP A 3 -12.48 9.53 0.66
CA ASP A 3 -13.38 9.14 -0.42
C ASP A 3 -13.95 10.38 -1.12
N ARG A 4 -14.36 10.26 -2.39
CA ARG A 4 -14.86 11.38 -3.19
C ARG A 4 -16.06 12.07 -2.53
N LEU A 5 -16.90 11.32 -1.83
CA LEU A 5 -18.02 11.89 -1.09
C LEU A 5 -17.56 12.72 0.12
N THR A 6 -16.54 12.27 0.84
CA THR A 6 -15.95 13.04 1.94
C THR A 6 -15.28 14.31 1.40
N GLN A 7 -14.55 14.21 0.29
CA GLN A 7 -13.91 15.37 -0.34
C GLN A 7 -14.94 16.41 -0.82
N LEU A 8 -16.07 15.97 -1.37
CA LEU A 8 -17.17 16.84 -1.75
C LEU A 8 -17.76 17.57 -0.54
N GLN A 9 -17.99 16.87 0.58
CA GLN A 9 -18.48 17.49 1.82
C GLN A 9 -17.50 18.54 2.35
N ASP A 10 -16.20 18.24 2.38
CA ASP A 10 -15.18 19.19 2.84
C ASP A 10 -15.13 20.45 1.96
N THR A 11 -15.28 20.27 0.64
CA THR A 11 -15.25 21.38 -0.32
C THR A 11 -16.52 22.25 -0.22
N ILE A 12 -17.69 21.64 0.02
CA ILE A 12 -18.93 22.37 0.30
C ILE A 12 -18.82 23.18 1.60
N ASN A 13 -18.23 22.60 2.65
CA ASN A 13 -17.99 23.32 3.90
C ASN A 13 -17.04 24.50 3.68
N GLN A 14 -15.95 24.31 2.94
CA GLN A 14 -15.03 25.38 2.56
C GLN A 14 -15.71 26.49 1.73
N GLN A 15 -16.62 26.12 0.82
CA GLN A 15 -17.42 27.08 0.06
C GLN A 15 -18.30 27.94 0.98
N ALA A 16 -18.91 27.33 2.00
CA ALA A 16 -19.71 28.04 2.98
C ALA A 16 -18.86 28.99 3.84
N GLU A 17 -17.66 28.58 4.23
CA GLU A 17 -16.70 29.45 4.92
C GLU A 17 -16.31 30.67 4.06
N HIS A 18 -16.03 30.47 2.75
CA HIS A 18 -15.74 31.57 1.83
C HIS A 18 -16.91 32.57 1.75
N PHE A 19 -18.15 32.10 1.70
CA PHE A 19 -19.31 32.97 1.74
C PHE A 19 -19.39 33.75 3.05
N CYS A 20 -19.30 33.07 4.20
CA CYS A 20 -19.40 33.69 5.52
C CYS A 20 -18.32 34.77 5.73
N ASN A 21 -17.07 34.41 5.42
CA ASN A 21 -15.93 35.32 5.55
C ASN A 21 -16.05 36.51 4.59
N SER A 22 -16.50 36.28 3.34
CA SER A 22 -16.69 37.37 2.37
C SER A 22 -17.73 38.40 2.85
N VAL A 23 -18.85 37.93 3.43
CA VAL A 23 -19.89 38.81 3.97
C VAL A 23 -19.37 39.61 5.16
N GLY A 24 -18.62 38.97 6.08
CA GLY A 24 -18.01 39.65 7.21
C GLY A 24 -17.05 40.77 6.78
N VAL A 25 -16.18 40.50 5.81
CA VAL A 25 -15.25 41.50 5.26
C VAL A 25 -16.00 42.61 4.52
N LEU A 26 -17.01 42.28 3.71
CA LEU A 26 -17.85 43.28 3.03
C LEU A 26 -18.53 44.23 4.02
N GLN A 27 -19.04 43.71 5.14
CA GLN A 27 -19.66 44.53 6.18
C GLN A 27 -18.64 45.44 6.87
N GLN A 28 -17.48 44.90 7.23
CA GLN A 28 -16.40 45.67 7.87
C GLN A 28 -15.88 46.81 6.99
N CYS A 29 -15.81 46.58 5.67
CA CYS A 29 -15.33 47.56 4.70
C CYS A 29 -16.44 48.45 4.12
N SER A 30 -17.70 48.25 4.51
CA SER A 30 -18.82 49.03 3.98
C SER A 30 -18.76 50.48 4.46
N THR A 31 -18.89 51.44 3.54
CA THR A 31 -19.03 52.86 3.88
C THR A 31 -20.51 53.23 3.96
N PRO A 32 -20.94 54.04 4.96
CA PRO A 32 -22.31 54.50 5.04
C PRO A 32 -22.70 55.30 3.79
N SER A 33 -23.82 54.94 3.15
CA SER A 33 -24.36 55.73 2.04
C SER A 33 -24.75 57.12 2.52
N LYS A 34 -24.36 58.14 1.75
CA LYS A 34 -24.76 59.53 2.02
C LYS A 34 -26.11 59.79 1.38
N PHE A 35 -27.07 60.27 2.17
CA PHE A 35 -28.33 60.78 1.67
C PHE A 35 -28.22 62.29 1.40
N PRO A 36 -28.86 62.82 0.34
CA PRO A 36 -28.89 64.26 0.09
C PRO A 36 -29.43 65.01 1.32
N GLY A 37 -28.66 65.94 1.87
CA GLY A 37 -29.03 66.75 3.05
C GLY A 37 -28.53 66.23 4.41
N PHE A 38 -27.76 65.13 4.46
CA PHE A 38 -27.21 64.58 5.71
C PHE A 38 -25.68 64.44 5.63
N ASP A 39 -24.96 65.57 5.52
CA ASP A 39 -23.49 65.59 5.58
C ASP A 39 -23.01 65.51 7.03
N ARG A 40 -22.97 64.29 7.58
CA ARG A 40 -22.10 64.03 8.72
C ARG A 40 -20.66 64.01 8.21
N ILE A 41 -19.84 64.88 8.79
CA ILE A 41 -18.39 64.98 8.53
C ILE A 41 -17.76 63.68 9.02
N SER A 42 -17.65 62.69 8.13
CA SER A 42 -16.88 61.47 8.37
C SER A 42 -15.43 61.73 7.95
N THR A 43 -14.50 61.60 8.89
CA THR A 43 -13.06 61.60 8.61
C THR A 43 -12.71 60.52 7.58
N PRO A 44 -11.92 60.83 6.55
CA PRO A 44 -11.51 59.82 5.56
C PRO A 44 -10.57 58.82 6.24
N GLN A 45 -11.09 57.63 6.53
CA GLN A 45 -10.26 56.49 6.90
C GLN A 45 -9.57 55.97 5.63
N PRO A 46 -8.28 55.62 5.67
CA PRO A 46 -7.56 55.13 4.50
C PRO A 46 -8.30 53.93 3.90
N HIS A 47 -8.76 54.08 2.67
CA HIS A 47 -9.34 53.00 1.88
C HIS A 47 -8.22 52.00 1.55
N GLN A 48 -7.91 51.09 2.47
CA GLN A 48 -7.32 49.82 2.05
C GLN A 48 -8.32 49.15 1.11
N SER A 49 -7.80 48.66 -0.01
CA SER A 49 -8.50 48.27 -1.23
C SER A 49 -9.67 47.31 -0.99
N GLN A 50 -10.85 47.88 -0.76
CA GLN A 50 -12.13 47.15 -0.68
C GLN A 50 -12.34 46.26 -1.93
N GLU A 51 -11.88 46.73 -3.09
CA GLU A 51 -11.95 45.99 -4.35
C GLU A 51 -11.07 44.73 -4.36
N ASP A 52 -9.90 44.73 -3.71
CA ASP A 52 -8.99 43.58 -3.70
C ASP A 52 -9.58 42.41 -2.90
N PHE A 53 -10.20 42.69 -1.75
CA PHE A 53 -10.83 41.64 -0.94
C PHE A 53 -12.09 41.08 -1.60
N ALA A 54 -12.92 41.95 -2.20
CA ALA A 54 -14.11 41.51 -2.93
C ALA A 54 -13.74 40.63 -4.13
N ALA A 55 -12.74 41.03 -4.92
CA ALA A 55 -12.25 40.26 -6.05
C ALA A 55 -11.59 38.94 -5.61
N LEU A 56 -10.84 38.94 -4.50
CA LEU A 56 -10.25 37.73 -3.93
C LEU A 56 -11.31 36.71 -3.52
N PHE A 57 -12.31 37.12 -2.72
CA PHE A 57 -13.39 36.20 -2.33
C PHE A 57 -14.23 35.74 -3.51
N ALA A 58 -14.52 36.61 -4.49
CA ALA A 58 -15.20 36.22 -5.72
C ALA A 58 -14.41 35.13 -6.48
N THR A 59 -13.08 35.25 -6.53
CA THR A 59 -12.19 34.24 -7.15
C THR A 59 -12.22 32.93 -6.37
N LEU A 60 -12.10 32.97 -5.04
CA LEU A 60 -12.13 31.79 -4.18
C LEU A 60 -13.46 31.05 -4.28
N ILE A 61 -14.59 31.78 -4.23
CA ILE A 61 -15.94 31.23 -4.38
C ILE A 61 -16.10 30.61 -5.77
N THR A 62 -15.71 31.30 -6.84
CA THR A 62 -15.86 30.79 -8.21
C THR A 62 -15.03 29.52 -8.43
N ARG A 63 -13.81 29.50 -7.91
CA ARG A 63 -12.93 28.33 -8.02
C ARG A 63 -13.50 27.15 -7.23
N CYS A 64 -13.87 27.37 -5.97
CA CYS A 64 -14.41 26.32 -5.11
C CYS A 64 -15.71 25.73 -5.70
N ALA A 65 -16.58 26.56 -6.28
CA ALA A 65 -17.76 26.09 -7.00
C ALA A 65 -17.42 25.19 -8.21
N LYS A 66 -16.41 25.55 -9.01
CA LYS A 66 -15.93 24.68 -10.11
C LYS A 66 -15.31 23.38 -9.61
N ASP A 67 -14.60 23.43 -8.49
CA ASP A 67 -14.03 22.24 -7.87
C ASP A 67 -15.17 21.31 -7.39
N ILE A 68 -16.27 21.85 -6.85
CA ILE A 68 -17.50 21.11 -6.52
C ILE A 68 -18.09 20.45 -7.77
N ASP A 69 -18.29 21.19 -8.87
CA ASP A 69 -18.83 20.64 -10.11
C ASP A 69 -17.98 19.47 -10.63
N THR A 70 -16.66 19.65 -10.64
CA THR A 70 -15.71 18.61 -11.07
C THR A 70 -15.77 17.38 -10.15
N LEU A 71 -15.95 17.58 -8.84
CA LEU A 71 -16.11 16.47 -7.89
C LEU A 71 -17.40 15.70 -8.14
N ILE A 72 -18.51 16.40 -8.40
CA ILE A 72 -19.80 15.78 -8.74
C ILE A 72 -19.67 14.95 -10.02
N GLU A 73 -19.06 15.49 -11.07
CA GLU A 73 -18.81 14.77 -12.33
C GLU A 73 -17.90 13.54 -12.16
N SER A 74 -17.04 13.56 -11.14
CA SER A 74 -16.14 12.44 -10.83
C SER A 74 -16.77 11.35 -9.96
N LEU A 75 -18.00 11.55 -9.49
CA LEU A 75 -18.69 10.53 -8.70
C LEU A 75 -18.99 9.30 -9.57
N PRO A 76 -18.88 8.09 -9.01
CA PRO A 76 -19.25 6.88 -9.72
C PRO A 76 -20.74 6.94 -10.14
N SER A 77 -21.03 6.41 -11.32
CA SER A 77 -22.35 6.50 -11.97
C SER A 77 -23.47 5.94 -11.09
N GLU A 78 -24.53 6.73 -10.88
CA GLU A 78 -25.72 6.33 -10.11
C GLU A 78 -26.59 5.28 -10.81
N GLU A 79 -26.32 5.00 -12.10
CA GLU A 79 -27.06 4.03 -12.93
C GLU A 79 -26.74 2.55 -12.60
N SER A 80 -25.79 2.30 -11.70
CA SER A 80 -25.58 0.97 -11.13
C SER A 80 -26.69 0.66 -10.13
N SER A 81 -27.83 0.14 -10.61
CA SER A 81 -28.80 -0.53 -9.76
C SER A 81 -28.07 -1.48 -8.80
N GLN A 82 -28.50 -1.55 -7.54
CA GLN A 82 -27.88 -2.39 -6.52
C GLN A 82 -27.70 -3.84 -6.99
N GLU A 83 -28.64 -4.34 -7.82
CA GLU A 83 -28.58 -5.66 -8.44
C GLU A 83 -27.42 -5.81 -9.45
N LEU A 84 -27.19 -4.79 -10.30
CA LEU A 84 -26.05 -4.78 -11.23
C LEU A 84 -24.71 -4.68 -10.48
N GLN A 85 -24.68 -3.98 -9.36
CA GLN A 85 -23.49 -3.88 -8.52
C GLN A 85 -23.14 -5.23 -7.88
N VAL A 86 -24.15 -5.94 -7.33
CA VAL A 86 -23.99 -7.27 -6.77
C VAL A 86 -23.53 -8.27 -7.83
N ALA A 87 -24.16 -8.26 -9.02
CA ALA A 87 -23.73 -9.12 -10.12
C ALA A 87 -22.30 -8.83 -10.58
N SER A 88 -21.90 -7.55 -10.60
CA SER A 88 -20.53 -7.13 -10.93
C SER A 88 -19.53 -7.59 -9.88
N LEU A 89 -19.88 -7.53 -8.59
CA LEU A 89 -19.06 -8.04 -7.49
C LEU A 89 -18.86 -9.55 -7.59
N SER A 90 -19.93 -10.33 -7.76
CA SER A 90 -19.81 -11.79 -7.92
C SER A 90 -18.96 -12.17 -9.14
N ARG A 91 -19.07 -11.44 -10.25
CA ARG A 91 -18.21 -11.63 -11.41
C ARG A 91 -16.74 -11.30 -11.09
N LEU A 92 -16.49 -10.26 -10.32
CA LEU A 92 -15.14 -9.85 -9.94
C LEU A 92 -14.50 -10.85 -8.98
N GLU A 93 -15.27 -11.39 -8.04
CA GLU A 93 -14.85 -12.48 -7.14
C GLU A 93 -14.49 -13.74 -7.94
N GLN A 94 -15.33 -14.15 -8.89
CA GLN A 94 -15.05 -15.30 -9.75
C GLN A 94 -13.74 -15.11 -10.53
N LYS A 95 -13.53 -13.92 -11.11
CA LYS A 95 -12.26 -13.59 -11.79
C LYS A 95 -11.07 -13.58 -10.85
N ASN A 96 -11.27 -13.17 -9.59
CA ASN A 96 -10.21 -13.16 -8.58
C ASN A 96 -9.78 -14.60 -8.23
N ILE A 97 -10.75 -15.50 -8.06
CA ILE A 97 -10.51 -16.93 -7.83
C ILE A 97 -9.73 -17.52 -9.02
N GLU A 98 -10.22 -17.32 -10.25
CA GLU A 98 -9.56 -17.84 -11.46
C GLU A 98 -8.13 -17.30 -11.64
N ALA A 99 -7.89 -16.03 -11.29
CA ALA A 99 -6.56 -15.45 -11.30
C ALA A 99 -5.66 -16.03 -10.21
N GLY A 100 -6.22 -16.32 -9.02
CA GLY A 100 -5.53 -16.99 -7.93
C GLY A 100 -5.11 -18.42 -8.28
N GLU A 101 -5.99 -19.20 -8.90
CA GLU A 101 -5.68 -20.57 -9.37
C GLU A 101 -4.57 -20.56 -10.44
N GLN A 102 -4.63 -19.63 -11.39
CA GLN A 102 -3.58 -19.45 -12.39
C GLN A 102 -2.24 -19.08 -11.75
N LEU A 103 -2.26 -18.20 -10.75
CA LEU A 103 -1.06 -17.83 -10.01
C LEU A 103 -0.48 -19.03 -9.27
N GLU A 104 -1.30 -19.83 -8.60
CA GLU A 104 -0.86 -21.03 -7.88
C GLU A 104 -0.19 -22.04 -8.83
N GLU A 105 -0.78 -22.27 -10.00
CA GLU A 105 -0.20 -23.19 -10.98
C GLU A 105 1.15 -22.69 -11.51
N VAL A 106 1.27 -21.39 -11.80
CA VAL A 106 2.54 -20.79 -12.23
C VAL A 106 3.60 -20.88 -11.12
N VAL A 107 3.23 -20.63 -9.86
CA VAL A 107 4.14 -20.79 -8.72
C VAL A 107 4.59 -22.23 -8.58
N ARG A 108 3.67 -23.20 -8.65
CA ARG A 108 3.97 -24.63 -8.58
C ARG A 108 4.96 -25.06 -9.67
N GLN A 109 4.76 -24.62 -10.90
CA GLN A 109 5.69 -24.87 -12.01
C GLN A 109 7.05 -24.22 -11.76
N GLY A 110 7.07 -22.98 -11.25
CA GLY A 110 8.29 -22.27 -10.89
C GLY A 110 9.09 -22.97 -9.80
N GLU A 111 8.44 -23.48 -8.75
CA GLU A 111 9.07 -24.23 -7.66
C GLU A 111 9.66 -25.56 -8.15
N ALA A 112 8.94 -26.29 -8.99
CA ALA A 112 9.44 -27.53 -9.59
C ALA A 112 10.68 -27.29 -10.45
N LEU A 113 10.69 -26.22 -11.25
CA LEU A 113 11.85 -25.82 -12.04
C LEU A 113 13.03 -25.44 -11.14
N LEU A 114 12.78 -24.71 -10.06
CA LEU A 114 13.81 -24.33 -9.10
C LEU A 114 14.45 -25.57 -8.46
N GLN A 115 13.66 -26.58 -8.07
CA GLN A 115 14.17 -27.84 -7.54
C GLN A 115 15.05 -28.59 -8.55
N GLN A 116 14.67 -28.61 -9.83
CA GLN A 116 15.49 -29.23 -10.88
C GLN A 116 16.83 -28.51 -11.06
N ILE A 117 16.83 -27.18 -11.02
CA ILE A 117 18.06 -26.38 -11.10
C ILE A 117 18.94 -26.67 -9.87
N GLN A 118 18.37 -26.72 -8.67
CA GLN A 118 19.11 -27.03 -7.44
C GLN A 118 19.72 -28.45 -7.49
N ALA A 119 18.99 -29.44 -7.99
CA ALA A 119 19.50 -30.80 -8.17
C ALA A 119 20.67 -30.84 -9.17
N ALA A 120 20.52 -30.19 -10.33
CA ALA A 120 21.59 -30.12 -11.33
C ALA A 120 22.85 -29.41 -10.79
N LEU A 121 22.69 -28.33 -10.01
CA LEU A 121 23.81 -27.65 -9.37
C LEU A 121 24.49 -28.53 -8.32
N GLN A 122 23.72 -29.31 -7.55
CA GLN A 122 24.25 -30.26 -6.57
C GLN A 122 25.06 -31.38 -7.25
N ASP A 123 24.56 -31.92 -8.36
CA ASP A 123 25.27 -32.95 -9.14
C ASP A 123 26.58 -32.42 -9.72
N ILE A 124 26.56 -31.19 -10.25
CA ILE A 124 27.76 -30.51 -10.74
C ILE A 124 28.78 -30.33 -9.60
N ALA A 125 28.34 -29.87 -8.43
CA ALA A 125 29.21 -29.68 -7.27
C ALA A 125 29.82 -31.01 -6.79
N GLN A 126 29.03 -32.08 -6.73
CA GLN A 126 29.51 -33.41 -6.33
C GLN A 126 30.51 -33.99 -7.34
N SER A 127 30.22 -33.87 -8.65
CA SER A 127 31.11 -34.36 -9.70
C SER A 127 32.46 -33.63 -9.70
N GLN A 128 32.47 -32.33 -9.38
CA GLN A 128 33.70 -31.56 -9.19
C GLN A 128 34.51 -31.97 -7.94
N LEU A 129 33.83 -32.37 -6.85
CA LEU A 129 34.49 -32.92 -5.67
C LEU A 129 35.09 -34.30 -5.94
N ASP A 130 34.35 -35.18 -6.62
CA ASP A 130 34.79 -36.54 -6.95
C ASP A 130 36.02 -36.52 -7.89
N MET A 131 36.01 -35.63 -8.90
CA MET A 131 37.18 -35.42 -9.79
C MET A 131 38.41 -34.88 -9.06
N GLN A 132 38.23 -34.13 -7.96
CA GLN A 132 39.33 -33.65 -7.12
C GLN A 132 39.85 -34.71 -6.14
N ASN A 133 39.21 -35.88 -6.03
CA ASN A 133 39.56 -36.93 -5.07
C ASN A 133 40.07 -38.26 -5.73
N PRO A 134 41.03 -38.27 -6.67
CA PRO A 134 41.52 -39.50 -7.31
C PRO A 134 42.55 -40.26 -6.45
N ILE A 135 42.23 -40.55 -5.18
CA ILE A 135 43.08 -41.37 -4.31
C ILE A 135 42.22 -42.44 -3.64
N SER A 136 41.88 -43.51 -4.36
CA SER A 136 41.74 -44.88 -3.81
C SER A 136 41.01 -45.81 -4.79
N THR A 137 41.68 -46.31 -5.83
CA THR A 137 41.34 -47.62 -6.46
C THR A 137 42.56 -48.31 -7.12
N GLY A 138 43.35 -49.04 -6.32
CA GLY A 138 44.14 -50.28 -6.63
C GLY A 138 45.46 -50.21 -7.43
N PRO A 139 46.42 -51.19 -7.30
CA PRO A 139 46.38 -52.47 -6.57
C PRO A 139 47.47 -52.66 -5.48
N ILE A 140 47.31 -53.74 -4.72
CA ILE A 140 48.11 -54.23 -3.59
C ILE A 140 49.58 -54.51 -3.96
N LEU A 141 50.53 -53.94 -3.20
CA LEU A 141 51.84 -54.53 -2.94
C LEU A 141 52.11 -54.52 -1.43
N THR A 142 52.10 -55.72 -0.85
CA THR A 142 52.55 -56.07 0.49
C THR A 142 54.05 -55.84 0.65
N ALA A 143 54.48 -55.15 1.71
CA ALA A 143 55.43 -55.69 2.70
C ALA A 143 55.79 -54.65 3.79
N ASN A 144 55.74 -55.13 5.04
CA ASN A 144 56.81 -55.01 6.05
C ASN A 144 56.47 -54.29 7.38
N LEU A 145 56.14 -55.13 8.37
CA LEU A 145 56.52 -55.16 9.78
C LEU A 145 56.77 -53.86 10.58
N ASN A 146 55.87 -53.70 11.56
CA ASN A 146 56.10 -53.55 13.01
C ASN A 146 55.90 -52.18 13.71
N PRO A 147 55.43 -52.21 14.98
CA PRO A 147 54.67 -51.14 15.60
C PRO A 147 55.53 -50.32 16.58
N ILE A 148 55.33 -49.01 16.62
CA ILE A 148 55.84 -48.16 17.71
C ILE A 148 54.76 -47.19 18.17
N GLN A 149 54.56 -47.22 19.48
CA GLN A 149 53.67 -46.41 20.29
C GLN A 149 54.01 -44.91 20.24
N ASN A 150 53.02 -44.02 20.30
CA ASN A 150 52.90 -43.01 21.36
C ASN A 150 51.72 -42.02 21.20
N ILE A 151 50.99 -41.85 22.31
CA ILE A 151 50.62 -40.56 22.97
C ILE A 151 49.39 -39.75 22.47
N LYS A 152 48.40 -39.71 23.41
CA LYS A 152 47.49 -38.63 23.88
C LYS A 152 46.49 -38.02 22.87
N GLN A 153 45.19 -38.24 23.03
CA GLN A 153 44.26 -37.63 24.00
C GLN A 153 44.22 -36.10 23.87
N GLU A 154 43.09 -35.58 23.37
CA GLU A 154 42.29 -34.41 23.79
C GLU A 154 41.32 -34.03 22.64
N THR A 155 40.16 -33.38 22.73
CA THR A 155 39.00 -33.28 23.65
C THR A 155 37.92 -32.52 22.84
N PHE A 156 36.64 -32.70 23.18
CA PHE A 156 35.47 -31.82 22.94
C PHE A 156 34.50 -32.09 21.76
N SER A 157 33.32 -32.61 22.17
CA SER A 157 31.96 -32.05 22.02
C SER A 157 31.37 -31.84 20.63
N ASN A 158 30.31 -32.60 20.26
CA ASN A 158 28.88 -32.27 20.47
C ASN A 158 28.44 -31.02 19.67
N ILE A 159 27.54 -31.09 18.70
CA ILE A 159 26.07 -31.10 18.86
C ILE A 159 25.42 -31.51 17.53
N GLY A 160 24.45 -32.43 17.55
CA GLY A 160 23.59 -32.75 16.39
C GLY A 160 22.34 -31.87 16.34
N PRO A 161 21.62 -31.76 15.21
CA PRO A 161 20.31 -31.15 15.18
C PRO A 161 19.20 -32.18 15.36
N ALA A 162 18.25 -31.85 16.23
CA ALA A 162 17.05 -32.62 16.53
C ALA A 162 15.96 -32.43 15.46
N SER A 163 15.12 -33.47 15.37
CA SER A 163 13.93 -33.60 14.52
C SER A 163 12.90 -32.47 14.67
N VAL A 164 12.32 -32.13 13.53
CA VAL A 164 11.07 -31.37 13.39
C VAL A 164 9.89 -32.32 13.57
N ASN A 165 8.90 -31.94 14.37
CA ASN A 165 7.58 -32.56 14.35
C ASN A 165 6.48 -31.47 14.37
N ASN A 166 5.55 -31.64 13.43
CA ASN A 166 4.31 -30.89 13.20
C ASN A 166 3.30 -30.96 14.36
N LEU A 167 2.38 -29.99 14.42
CA LEU A 167 0.90 -30.13 14.45
C LEU A 167 0.28 -28.73 14.72
N HIS A 168 -0.51 -28.17 13.80
CA HIS A 168 -1.99 -28.27 13.69
C HIS A 168 -2.76 -27.26 14.57
N SER A 169 -3.50 -26.33 13.94
CA SER A 169 -4.92 -26.04 14.22
C SER A 169 -5.42 -24.78 13.49
N ASP A 170 -6.38 -24.99 12.59
CA ASP A 170 -7.45 -24.06 12.15
C ASP A 170 -8.39 -23.77 13.34
N PRO A 171 -9.17 -22.67 13.41
CA PRO A 171 -10.54 -22.71 12.83
C PRO A 171 -11.13 -21.36 12.32
N SER A 172 -12.14 -21.46 11.46
CA SER A 172 -13.10 -20.39 11.07
C SER A 172 -14.31 -20.27 12.06
N PRO A 173 -15.44 -19.55 11.79
CA PRO A 173 -15.73 -18.17 12.26
C PRO A 173 -17.05 -17.96 13.06
N ASN A 174 -17.13 -16.84 13.83
CA ASN A 174 -18.30 -16.04 14.34
C ASN A 174 -19.44 -16.71 15.17
N PRO A 175 -20.22 -16.02 16.07
CA PRO A 175 -20.99 -14.78 15.81
C PRO A 175 -21.23 -13.77 16.99
N ALA A 176 -21.75 -12.59 16.63
CA ALA A 176 -22.73 -11.69 17.30
C ALA A 176 -22.70 -11.40 18.83
N ILE A 177 -22.66 -10.11 19.20
CA ILE A 177 -23.33 -9.45 20.36
C ILE A 177 -23.45 -7.94 19.99
N GLN A 178 -24.66 -7.44 19.71
CA GLN A 178 -25.59 -6.65 20.56
C GLN A 178 -25.25 -5.15 20.67
#